data_AF-A0A916ZW15-F1
#
_entry.id   AF-A0A916ZW15-F1
#
_cell.length_a   1.000
_cell.length_b   1.000
_cell.length_c   1.000
_cell.angle_alpha   90.00
_cell.angle_beta   90.00
_cell.angle_gamma   90.00
#
_symmetry.space_group_name_H-M   'P 1'
#
loop_
_entity.id
_entity.type
_entity.pdbx_description
1 polymer ?
#
loop_
_entity_poly.entity_id
_entity_poly.type
_entity_poly.pdbx_seq_one_letter_code
_entity_poly.pdbx_strand_id
1 'polypeptide(L)'
;MTGATAILESRRDAVALRRYTRERAAGRTAAEWVIYDDRLRAWTLAGSEAEATTSGRPWRRTRQPGEPWCAVLGRDLTVARDDALQAVFVTLADDDLSAWRRLFVAADRAPERCLSDWRARGRCLLAAVSGEPVEGSETLAGGFAVRGMGKRSLAGI
;
A
#
# COMPACT_ATOMS: atom_id res chain seq x y z
N MET A 1 0.19 29.19 -2.36
CA MET A 1 1.47 28.58 -1.88
C MET A 1 1.38 27.04 -1.90
N THR A 2 0.87 26.43 -2.97
CA THR A 2 0.15 25.14 -2.83
C THR A 2 0.61 24.01 -3.74
N GLY A 3 1.42 24.27 -4.77
CA GLY A 3 1.84 23.22 -5.72
C GLY A 3 3.02 22.36 -5.26
N ALA A 4 4.10 22.98 -4.80
CA ALA A 4 5.36 22.27 -4.53
C ALA A 4 5.26 21.27 -3.35
N THR A 5 4.60 21.65 -2.25
CA THR A 5 4.41 20.77 -1.09
C THR A 5 3.57 19.55 -1.44
N ALA A 6 2.45 19.74 -2.16
CA ALA A 6 1.58 18.66 -2.60
C ALA A 6 2.30 17.67 -3.55
N ILE A 7 3.16 18.18 -4.43
CA ILE A 7 4.00 17.34 -5.31
C ILE A 7 4.99 16.51 -4.48
N LEU A 8 5.64 17.10 -3.48
CA LEU A 8 6.59 16.39 -2.62
C LEU A 8 5.90 15.33 -1.77
N GLU A 9 4.71 15.61 -1.24
CA GLU A 9 3.88 14.65 -0.52
C GLU A 9 3.45 13.49 -1.42
N SER A 10 2.94 13.79 -2.62
CA SER A 10 2.56 12.77 -3.60
C SER A 10 3.74 11.85 -3.96
N ARG A 11 4.94 12.41 -4.14
CA ARG A 11 6.15 11.62 -4.41
C ARG A 11 6.54 10.72 -3.23
N ARG A 12 6.40 11.21 -1.99
CA ARG A 12 6.65 10.41 -0.77
C ARG A 12 5.65 9.28 -0.65
N ASP A 13 4.37 9.54 -0.86
CA ASP A 13 3.31 8.53 -0.87
C ASP A 13 3.55 7.47 -1.94
N ALA A 14 3.97 7.88 -3.14
CA ALA A 14 4.29 6.97 -4.24
C ALA A 14 5.47 6.03 -3.88
N VAL A 15 6.50 6.56 -3.21
CA VAL A 15 7.60 5.75 -2.69
C VAL A 15 7.14 4.80 -1.58
N ALA A 16 6.30 5.28 -0.65
CA ALA A 16 5.74 4.46 0.41
C ALA A 16 4.87 3.33 -0.13
N LEU A 17 4.03 3.60 -1.13
CA LEU A 17 3.20 2.62 -1.83
C LEU A 17 4.05 1.52 -2.49
N ARG A 18 5.08 1.91 -3.24
CA ARG A 18 6.01 0.97 -3.86
C ARG A 18 6.70 0.09 -2.83
N ARG A 19 7.15 0.68 -1.72
CA ARG A 19 7.76 -0.07 -0.61
C ARG A 19 6.76 -1.04 0.01
N TYR A 20 5.55 -0.58 0.33
CA TYR A 20 4.50 -1.40 0.94
C TYR A 20 4.18 -2.64 0.08
N THR A 21 3.89 -2.43 -1.20
CA THR A 21 3.57 -3.53 -2.14
C THR A 21 4.75 -4.47 -2.35
N ARG A 22 6.00 -3.98 -2.38
CA ARG A 22 7.21 -4.81 -2.44
C ARG A 22 7.36 -5.72 -1.23
N GLU A 23 7.21 -5.17 -0.02
CA GLU A 23 7.36 -5.95 1.22
C GLU A 23 6.25 -7.00 1.33
N ARG A 24 5.01 -6.64 0.98
CA ARG A 24 3.87 -7.59 0.92
C ARG A 24 4.07 -8.69 -0.12
N ALA A 25 4.53 -8.35 -1.32
CA ALA A 25 4.85 -9.31 -2.38
C ALA A 25 5.96 -10.31 -1.98
N ALA A 26 6.80 -9.93 -1.02
CA ALA A 26 7.85 -10.76 -0.45
C ALA A 26 7.39 -11.51 0.83
N GLY A 27 6.17 -11.30 1.30
CA GLY A 27 5.69 -11.85 2.58
C GLY A 27 6.45 -11.33 3.80
N ARG A 28 7.10 -10.16 3.68
CA ARG A 28 7.92 -9.60 4.77
C ARG A 28 7.11 -8.70 5.68
N THR A 29 7.36 -8.85 6.97
CA THR A 29 6.85 -7.97 8.03
C THR A 29 7.98 -7.08 8.56
N ALA A 30 7.60 -5.91 9.07
CA ALA A 30 8.52 -5.03 9.76
C ALA A 30 8.98 -5.69 11.06
N ALA A 31 10.30 -5.81 11.24
CA ALA A 31 10.87 -6.41 12.45
C ALA A 31 10.53 -5.56 13.67
N GLU A 32 9.95 -6.20 14.67
CA GLU A 32 9.64 -5.60 15.97
C GLU A 32 10.88 -5.50 16.87
N TRP A 33 11.89 -6.34 16.62
CA TRP A 33 13.08 -6.44 17.42
C TRP A 33 14.32 -6.36 16.53
N VAL A 34 15.35 -5.66 17.01
CA VAL A 34 16.64 -5.58 16.33
C VAL A 34 17.77 -5.77 17.32
N ILE A 35 18.84 -6.40 16.87
CA ILE A 35 20.08 -6.66 17.61
C ILE A 35 21.24 -5.94 16.96
N TYR A 36 22.17 -5.44 17.75
CA TYR A 36 23.38 -4.81 17.24
C TYR A 36 24.39 -5.90 16.86
N ASP A 37 24.88 -5.87 15.62
CA ASP A 37 25.94 -6.74 15.14
C ASP A 37 27.26 -5.95 15.09
N ASP A 38 28.21 -6.32 15.95
CA ASP A 38 29.50 -5.64 16.07
C ASP A 38 30.39 -5.82 14.83
N ARG A 39 30.24 -6.92 14.09
CA ARG A 39 31.03 -7.18 12.87
C ARG A 39 30.60 -6.22 11.77
N LEU A 40 29.30 -5.98 11.66
CA LEU A 40 28.71 -5.05 10.69
C LEU A 40 28.64 -3.61 11.22
N ARG A 41 28.89 -3.41 12.52
CA ARG A 41 28.68 -2.15 13.25
C ARG A 41 27.28 -1.57 12.99
N ALA A 42 26.26 -2.42 12.94
CA ALA A 42 24.92 -2.06 12.50
C ALA A 42 23.83 -2.80 13.28
N TRP A 43 22.63 -2.21 13.33
CA TRP A 43 21.43 -2.89 13.82
C TRP A 43 20.89 -3.84 12.75
N THR A 44 20.68 -5.10 13.12
CA THR A 44 20.16 -6.16 12.27
C THR A 44 18.84 -6.69 12.82
N LEU A 45 18.01 -7.28 11.96
CA LEU A 45 16.68 -7.77 12.33
C LEU A 45 16.83 -8.98 13.26
N ALA A 46 16.06 -9.02 14.34
CA ALA A 46 15.82 -10.24 15.11
C ALA A 46 14.42 -10.77 14.77
N GLY A 47 14.33 -12.06 14.47
CA GLY A 47 13.10 -12.73 14.08
C GLY A 47 12.10 -12.91 15.23
N SER A 48 12.56 -12.79 16.49
CA SER A 48 11.72 -12.88 17.67
C SER A 48 12.26 -12.08 18.86
N GLU A 49 11.41 -11.88 19.87
CA GLU A 49 11.82 -11.33 21.17
C GLU A 49 12.86 -12.22 21.85
N ALA A 50 12.67 -13.54 21.81
CA ALA A 50 13.60 -14.50 22.40
C ALA A 50 14.99 -14.38 21.78
N GLU A 51 15.07 -14.34 20.45
CA GLU A 51 16.34 -14.12 19.74
C GLU A 51 16.99 -12.81 20.16
N ALA A 52 16.22 -11.72 20.22
CA ALA A 52 16.76 -10.42 20.59
C ALA A 52 17.32 -10.39 22.02
N THR A 53 16.51 -10.84 22.98
CA THR A 53 16.78 -10.72 24.42
C THR A 53 17.79 -11.74 24.94
N THR A 54 17.92 -12.91 24.29
CA THR A 54 18.86 -13.97 24.69
C THR A 54 20.16 -13.99 23.90
N SER A 55 20.30 -13.15 22.86
CA SER A 55 21.51 -13.09 22.01
C SER A 55 22.80 -12.70 22.73
N GLY A 56 22.71 -12.13 23.94
CA GLY A 56 23.84 -11.52 24.64
C GLY A 56 24.37 -10.23 23.98
N ARG A 57 23.72 -9.77 22.91
CA ARG A 57 24.06 -8.55 22.17
C ARG A 57 23.15 -7.39 22.62
N PRO A 58 23.57 -6.13 22.44
CA PRO A 58 22.67 -5.01 22.60
C PRO A 58 21.45 -5.16 21.69
N TRP A 59 20.26 -5.00 22.24
CA TRP A 59 19.00 -5.16 21.53
C TRP A 59 18.11 -3.93 21.75
N ARG A 60 17.14 -3.74 20.86
CA ARG A 60 16.06 -2.76 21.05
C ARG A 60 14.77 -3.24 20.39
N ARG A 61 13.64 -2.87 21.00
CA ARG A 61 12.32 -2.98 20.39
C ARG A 61 12.06 -1.77 19.49
N THR A 62 11.77 -2.00 18.22
CA THR A 62 11.49 -0.93 17.24
C THR A 62 10.06 -0.41 17.38
N ARG A 63 9.13 -1.31 17.74
CA ARG A 63 7.75 -0.97 18.11
C ARG A 63 7.73 -0.45 19.54
N GLN A 64 7.16 0.74 19.75
CA GLN A 64 6.91 1.25 21.08
C GLN A 64 5.45 0.94 21.47
N PRO A 65 5.19 0.35 22.65
CA PRO A 65 3.84 0.12 23.13
C PRO A 65 3.01 1.41 23.12
N GLY A 66 1.76 1.32 22.68
CA GLY A 66 0.84 2.47 22.60
C GLY A 66 1.02 3.37 21.37
N GLU A 67 2.12 3.27 20.63
CA GLU A 67 2.30 4.03 19.39
C GLU A 67 1.81 3.24 18.16
N PRO A 68 1.19 3.91 17.17
CA PRO A 68 0.68 3.22 16.00
C PRO A 68 1.81 2.60 15.16
N TRP A 69 1.52 1.43 14.58
CA TRP A 69 2.48 0.56 13.93
C TRP A 69 1.85 -0.17 12.73
N CYS A 70 2.55 -0.18 11.60
CA CYS A 70 2.21 -0.98 10.43
C CYS A 70 3.02 -2.28 10.44
N ALA A 71 2.34 -3.43 10.32
CA ALA A 71 3.02 -4.73 10.27
C ALA A 71 3.99 -4.89 9.09
N VAL A 72 3.90 -4.06 8.06
CA VAL A 72 4.72 -4.13 6.84
C VAL A 72 5.82 -3.07 6.85
N LEU A 73 5.48 -1.82 7.18
CA LEU A 73 6.40 -0.67 7.11
C LEU A 73 6.90 -0.17 8.46
N GLY A 74 6.41 -0.73 9.56
CA GLY A 74 6.76 -0.32 10.91
C GLY A 74 6.18 1.03 11.26
N ARG A 75 7.05 2.04 11.44
CA ARG A 75 6.67 3.40 11.84
C ARG A 75 6.07 4.24 10.73
N ASP A 76 6.26 3.86 9.48
CA ASP A 76 5.62 4.56 8.36
C ASP A 76 4.17 4.10 8.22
N LEU A 77 3.26 5.02 8.55
CA LEU A 77 1.82 4.78 8.58
C LEU A 77 1.09 5.43 7.41
N THR A 78 1.81 6.05 6.47
CA THR A 78 1.22 6.81 5.35
C THR A 78 0.22 5.95 4.57
N VAL A 79 0.63 4.77 4.14
CA VAL A 79 -0.22 3.81 3.44
C VAL A 79 -1.28 3.21 4.36
N ALA A 80 -0.94 2.95 5.63
CA ALA A 80 -1.85 2.32 6.59
C ALA A 80 -3.01 3.24 7.01
N ARG A 81 -2.83 4.56 6.94
CA ARG A 81 -3.85 5.57 7.25
C ARG A 81 -4.66 6.03 6.03
N ASP A 82 -4.33 5.53 4.85
CA ASP A 82 -5.03 5.87 3.63
C ASP A 82 -6.18 4.87 3.41
N ASP A 83 -7.37 5.22 3.90
CA ASP A 83 -8.54 4.34 3.86
C ASP A 83 -8.91 3.90 2.44
N ALA A 84 -8.71 4.76 1.44
CA ALA A 84 -8.99 4.42 0.06
C ALA A 84 -8.01 3.34 -0.44
N LEU A 85 -6.71 3.47 -0.15
CA LEU A 85 -5.75 2.41 -0.49
C LEU A 85 -6.05 1.12 0.29
N GLN A 86 -6.37 1.21 1.58
CA GLN A 86 -6.72 0.04 2.40
C GLN A 86 -7.97 -0.69 1.84
N ALA A 87 -8.96 0.05 1.35
CA ALA A 87 -10.13 -0.53 0.69
C ALA A 87 -9.79 -1.32 -0.58
N VAL A 88 -8.74 -0.94 -1.32
CA VAL A 88 -8.25 -1.76 -2.43
C VAL A 88 -7.54 -3.01 -1.91
N PHE A 89 -6.67 -2.84 -0.91
CA PHE A 89 -5.86 -3.94 -0.40
C PHE A 89 -6.65 -5.03 0.34
N VAL A 90 -7.74 -4.69 1.02
CA VAL A 90 -8.60 -5.67 1.69
C VAL A 90 -9.30 -6.63 0.71
N THR A 91 -9.35 -6.27 -0.57
CA THR A 91 -9.85 -7.19 -1.63
C THR A 91 -8.86 -8.30 -1.99
N LEU A 92 -7.65 -8.25 -1.44
CA LEU A 92 -6.61 -9.25 -1.60
C LEU A 92 -6.46 -10.04 -0.30
N ALA A 93 -6.28 -11.36 -0.41
CA ALA A 93 -5.87 -12.14 0.74
C ALA A 93 -4.44 -11.76 1.16
N ASP A 94 -4.18 -11.79 2.46
CA ASP A 94 -2.87 -11.42 3.03
C ASP A 94 -1.73 -12.33 2.55
N ASP A 95 -2.05 -13.58 2.28
CA ASP A 95 -1.16 -14.64 1.83
C ASP A 95 -1.15 -14.84 0.31
N ASP A 96 -1.95 -14.10 -0.46
CA ASP A 96 -1.90 -14.12 -1.94
C ASP A 96 -0.69 -13.33 -2.47
N LEU A 97 0.49 -13.90 -2.26
CA LEU A 97 1.76 -13.31 -2.68
C LEU A 97 1.80 -13.04 -4.20
N SER A 98 1.07 -13.82 -5.00
CA SER A 98 1.01 -13.64 -6.45
C SER A 98 0.25 -12.38 -6.84
N ALA A 99 -0.89 -12.09 -6.19
CA ALA A 99 -1.58 -10.83 -6.39
C ALA A 99 -0.77 -9.63 -5.92
N TRP A 100 -0.12 -9.74 -4.75
CA TRP A 100 0.78 -8.70 -4.27
C TRP A 100 1.95 -8.44 -5.21
N ARG A 101 2.54 -9.48 -5.82
CA ARG A 101 3.59 -9.32 -6.85
C ARG A 101 3.10 -8.56 -8.08
N ARG A 102 1.85 -8.80 -8.54
CA ARG A 102 1.28 -8.04 -9.67
C ARG A 102 1.14 -6.56 -9.32
N LEU A 103 0.66 -6.24 -8.11
CA LEU A 103 0.61 -4.85 -7.64
C LEU A 103 2.00 -4.22 -7.55
N PHE A 104 2.98 -4.94 -7.00
CA PHE A 104 4.35 -4.46 -6.92
C PHE A 104 4.92 -4.12 -8.30
N VAL A 105 4.77 -5.00 -9.30
CA VAL A 105 5.26 -4.73 -10.66
C VAL A 105 4.60 -3.48 -11.26
N ALA A 106 3.31 -3.27 -11.02
CA ALA A 106 2.62 -2.05 -11.46
C ALA A 106 3.16 -0.80 -10.76
N ALA A 107 3.27 -0.84 -9.42
CA ALA A 107 3.77 0.28 -8.61
C ALA A 107 5.27 0.55 -8.85
N ASP A 108 6.07 -0.45 -9.23
CA ASP A 108 7.47 -0.28 -9.57
C ASP A 108 7.65 0.49 -10.88
N ARG A 109 6.78 0.23 -11.86
CA ARG A 109 6.81 0.87 -13.18
C ARG A 109 6.23 2.29 -13.18
N ALA A 110 5.14 2.51 -12.45
CA ALA A 110 4.40 3.79 -12.48
C ALA A 110 3.76 4.11 -11.12
N PRO A 111 4.56 4.39 -10.07
CA PRO A 111 4.07 4.49 -8.70
C PRO A 111 3.05 5.62 -8.49
N GLU A 112 3.26 6.80 -9.09
CA GLU A 112 2.34 7.96 -8.95
C GLU A 112 0.99 7.70 -9.63
N ARG A 113 1.01 7.07 -10.81
CA ARG A 113 -0.21 6.67 -11.51
C ARG A 113 -0.97 5.62 -10.70
N CYS A 114 -0.29 4.58 -10.22
CA CYS A 114 -0.91 3.56 -9.38
C CYS A 114 -1.51 4.15 -8.11
N LEU A 115 -0.82 5.09 -7.47
CA LEU A 115 -1.32 5.80 -6.29
C LEU A 115 -2.66 6.51 -6.59
N SER A 116 -2.72 7.26 -7.69
CA SER A 116 -3.94 7.95 -8.10
C SER A 116 -5.08 6.97 -8.45
N ASP A 117 -4.79 5.99 -9.31
CA ASP A 117 -5.77 5.03 -9.82
C ASP A 117 -6.34 4.17 -8.67
N TRP A 118 -5.50 3.72 -7.74
CA TRP A 118 -5.93 2.88 -6.63
C TRP A 118 -6.68 3.69 -5.56
N ARG A 119 -6.30 4.93 -5.29
CA ARG A 119 -7.11 5.81 -4.42
C ARG A 119 -8.49 6.06 -5.01
N ALA A 120 -8.59 6.31 -6.32
CA ALA A 120 -9.87 6.49 -6.99
C ALA A 120 -10.75 5.24 -6.89
N ARG A 121 -10.19 4.07 -7.20
CA ARG A 121 -10.87 2.78 -7.04
C ARG A 121 -11.30 2.53 -5.59
N GLY A 122 -10.44 2.84 -4.63
CA GLY A 122 -10.70 2.72 -3.20
C GLY A 122 -11.90 3.54 -2.75
N ARG A 123 -11.98 4.80 -3.17
CA ARG A 123 -13.14 5.65 -2.90
C ARG A 123 -14.44 5.07 -3.48
N CYS A 124 -14.39 4.52 -4.70
CA CYS A 124 -15.55 3.84 -5.28
C CYS A 124 -15.98 2.62 -4.45
N LEU A 125 -15.03 1.82 -3.94
CA LEU A 125 -15.32 0.69 -3.08
C LEU A 125 -15.96 1.13 -1.75
N LEU A 126 -15.38 2.13 -1.09
CA LEU A 126 -15.90 2.66 0.17
C LEU A 126 -17.33 3.18 0.01
N ALA A 127 -17.59 3.96 -1.04
CA ALA A 127 -18.92 4.50 -1.29
C ALA A 127 -19.96 3.43 -1.65
N ALA A 128 -19.56 2.42 -2.42
CA ALA A 128 -20.43 1.27 -2.72
C ALA A 128 -20.84 0.51 -1.44
N VAL A 129 -19.96 0.45 -0.44
CA VAL A 129 -20.22 -0.22 0.84
C VAL A 129 -20.97 0.69 1.83
N SER A 130 -20.75 2.01 1.80
CA SER A 130 -21.45 2.96 2.69
C SER A 130 -22.89 3.24 2.27
N GLY A 131 -23.31 2.82 1.06
CA GLY A 131 -24.63 3.10 0.52
C GLY A 131 -24.82 4.57 0.10
N GLU A 132 -23.75 5.37 0.11
CA GLU A 132 -23.78 6.74 -0.37
C GLU A 132 -23.66 6.74 -1.92
N PRO A 133 -24.59 7.40 -2.64
CA PRO A 133 -24.45 7.52 -4.08
C PRO A 133 -23.20 8.34 -4.42
N VAL A 134 -22.26 7.73 -5.13
CA VAL A 134 -21.09 8.44 -5.69
C VAL A 134 -21.60 9.39 -6.78
N GLU A 135 -21.68 10.68 -6.48
CA GLU A 135 -21.73 11.70 -7.52
C GLU A 135 -20.43 11.64 -8.32
N GLY A 136 -20.52 11.05 -9.53
CA GLY A 136 -19.37 10.85 -10.43
C GLY A 136 -19.28 9.45 -11.04
N SER A 137 -20.09 8.49 -10.57
CA SER A 137 -20.33 7.27 -11.33
C SER A 137 -21.45 7.57 -12.31
N GLU A 138 -21.13 7.95 -13.56
CA GLU A 138 -22.06 7.70 -14.65
C GLU A 138 -22.48 6.24 -14.49
N THR A 139 -23.78 6.02 -14.26
CA THR A 139 -24.35 4.68 -14.33
C THR A 139 -23.81 4.03 -15.60
N LEU A 140 -23.46 2.74 -15.57
CA LEU A 140 -23.03 2.02 -16.78
C LEU A 140 -23.96 2.31 -17.97
N ALA A 141 -25.26 2.51 -17.69
CA ALA A 141 -26.26 2.97 -18.65
C ALA A 141 -25.98 4.36 -19.28
N GLY A 142 -25.49 5.33 -18.52
CA GLY A 142 -25.11 6.67 -19.00
C GLY A 142 -23.94 6.65 -19.99
N GLY A 143 -22.92 5.81 -19.74
CA GLY A 143 -21.80 5.65 -20.67
C GLY A 143 -22.19 5.07 -22.04
N PHE A 144 -23.31 4.34 -22.11
CA PHE A 144 -23.88 3.81 -23.36
C PHE A 144 -24.94 4.73 -23.99
N ALA A 145 -25.33 5.82 -23.34
CA ALA A 145 -26.30 6.77 -23.90
C ALA A 145 -25.69 7.64 -25.02
N VAL A 146 -24.36 7.68 -25.13
CA VAL A 146 -23.66 8.34 -26.24
C VAL A 146 -23.76 7.46 -27.49
N ARG A 147 -24.46 7.97 -28.52
CA ARG A 147 -24.66 7.31 -29.81
C ARG A 147 -23.30 7.00 -30.47
N GLY A 148 -22.83 5.75 -30.36
CA GLY A 148 -21.61 5.27 -31.04
C GLY A 148 -20.61 4.48 -30.18
N MET A 149 -20.74 4.43 -28.86
CA MET A 149 -19.82 3.70 -27.96
C MET A 149 -20.38 2.41 -27.36
N GLY A 150 -21.24 1.70 -28.10
CA GLY A 150 -21.71 0.36 -27.70
C GLY A 150 -20.75 -0.76 -28.10
N LYS A 151 -20.92 -1.96 -27.51
CA LYS A 151 -20.13 -3.22 -27.72
C LYS A 151 -19.76 -3.59 -29.17
N ARG A 152 -20.35 -2.95 -30.18
CA ARG A 152 -20.05 -3.15 -31.60
C ARG A 152 -18.74 -2.49 -32.05
N SER A 153 -18.15 -1.55 -31.30
CA SER A 153 -16.87 -0.92 -31.65
C SER A 153 -15.63 -1.77 -31.34
N LEU A 154 -15.80 -2.95 -30.72
CA LEU A 154 -14.71 -3.89 -30.41
C LEU A 154 -14.58 -5.05 -31.41
N ALA A 155 -15.47 -5.16 -32.40
CA ALA A 155 -15.38 -6.15 -33.46
C ALA A 155 -14.91 -5.45 -34.76
N GLY A 156 -13.60 -5.18 -34.83
CA GLY A 156 -13.00 -4.42 -35.93
C GLY A 156 -11.47 -4.40 -35.91
N ILE A 157 -10.84 -5.51 -35.54
CA ILE A 157 -9.61 -6.04 -36.14
C ILE A 157 -9.90 -7.51 -36.45
#